data_AF-F3LJT9-F1
#
_entry.id   AF-F3LJT9-F1
#
_cell.length_a   1.000
_cell.length_b   1.000
_cell.length_c   1.000
_cell.angle_alpha   90.00
_cell.angle_beta   90.00
_cell.angle_gamma   90.00
#
_symmetry.space_group_name_H-M   'P 1'
#
loop_
_entity.id
_entity.type
_entity.pdbx_description
1 polymer ?
#
loop_
_entity_poly.entity_id
_entity_poly.type
_entity_poly.pdbx_seq_one_letter_code
_entity_poly.pdbx_strand_id
1 'polypeptide(L)'
;MKKPTIPFHPLVDEQPADTLAHIQTMLSFAQEFAAKATEDTELTPHEIRIHAGLYALLKVANDALGYEIERLEHDDPLAVVE
;
A
#
# COMPACT_ATOMS: atom_id res chain seq x y z
N MET A 1 -41.15 0.00 13.81
CA MET A 1 -40.61 -0.23 12.45
C MET A 1 -39.16 -0.67 12.59
N LYS A 2 -38.79 -1.87 12.11
CA LYS A 2 -37.39 -2.30 12.09
C LYS A 2 -36.66 -1.47 11.02
N LYS A 3 -35.60 -0.75 11.39
CA LYS A 3 -34.74 -0.08 10.41
C LYS A 3 -34.24 -1.15 9.41
N PRO A 4 -34.26 -0.88 8.10
CA PRO A 4 -33.63 -1.78 7.15
C PRO A 4 -32.14 -1.86 7.48
N THR A 5 -31.66 -3.06 7.79
CA THR A 5 -30.23 -3.34 7.93
C THR A 5 -29.63 -3.24 6.53
N ILE A 6 -28.86 -2.18 6.29
CA ILE A 6 -28.09 -2.07 5.05
C ILE A 6 -27.08 -3.23 5.05
N PRO A 7 -27.00 -4.06 3.99
CA PRO A 7 -26.01 -5.13 3.92
C PRO A 7 -24.61 -4.52 3.92
N PHE A 8 -23.70 -5.08 4.71
CA PHE A 8 -22.27 -4.72 4.68
C PHE A 8 -21.75 -4.86 3.25
N HIS A 9 -21.21 -3.76 2.70
CA HIS A 9 -20.59 -3.71 1.38
C HIS A 9 -19.08 -3.47 1.59
N PRO A 10 -18.22 -4.49 1.45
CA PRO A 10 -16.81 -4.42 1.83
C PRO A 10 -16.06 -3.21 1.26
N LEU A 11 -16.30 -2.87 -0.01
CA LEU A 11 -15.65 -1.74 -0.68
C LEU A 11 -16.14 -0.34 -0.26
N VAL A 12 -17.24 -0.27 0.49
CA VAL A 12 -17.88 0.99 0.94
C VAL A 12 -17.81 1.13 2.46
N ASP A 13 -17.73 0.01 3.18
CA ASP A 13 -17.71 -0.06 4.64
C ASP A 13 -16.31 -0.36 5.22
N GLU A 14 -15.28 -0.58 4.38
CA GLU A 14 -13.88 -0.63 4.81
C GLU A 14 -13.47 0.70 5.44
N GLN A 15 -12.80 0.63 6.59
CA GLN A 15 -12.20 1.82 7.18
C GLN A 15 -11.07 2.29 6.25
N PRO A 16 -10.77 3.60 6.19
CA PRO A 16 -9.65 4.12 5.41
C PRO A 16 -8.33 3.37 5.68
N ALA A 17 -8.10 2.92 6.91
CA ALA A 17 -6.95 2.11 7.29
C ALA A 17 -6.89 0.76 6.56
N ASP A 18 -8.03 0.08 6.38
CA ASP A 18 -8.10 -1.21 5.66
C ASP A 18 -7.73 -1.03 4.18
N THR A 19 -8.25 0.03 3.55
CA THR A 19 -7.91 0.39 2.17
C THR A 19 -6.43 0.75 2.01
N LEU A 20 -5.86 1.52 2.95
CA LEU A 20 -4.43 1.85 2.91
C LEU A 20 -3.55 0.61 3.10
N ALA A 21 -3.91 -0.28 4.02
CA ALA A 21 -3.21 -1.56 4.22
C ALA A 21 -3.28 -2.45 2.96
N HIS A 22 -4.42 -2.45 2.26
CA HIS A 22 -4.57 -3.17 0.99
C HIS A 22 -3.65 -2.62 -0.11
N ILE A 23 -3.58 -1.29 -0.27
CA ILE A 23 -2.68 -0.64 -1.23
C ILE A 23 -1.23 -0.96 -0.88
N GLN A 24 -0.85 -0.91 0.40
CA GLN A 24 0.51 -1.21 0.86
C GLN A 24 0.91 -2.66 0.55
N THR A 25 -0.03 -3.59 0.72
CA THR A 25 0.14 -5.00 0.36
C THR A 25 0.38 -5.16 -1.14
N MET A 26 -0.44 -4.52 -1.98
CA MET A 26 -0.30 -4.58 -3.44
C MET A 26 1.01 -3.98 -3.93
N LEU A 27 1.44 -2.85 -3.34
CA LEU A 27 2.74 -2.23 -3.65
C LEU A 27 3.90 -3.13 -3.25
N SER A 28 3.83 -3.80 -2.10
CA SER A 28 4.85 -4.75 -1.64
C SER A 28 4.99 -5.93 -2.59
N PHE A 29 3.87 -6.50 -3.07
CA PHE A 29 3.91 -7.54 -4.10
C PHE A 29 4.56 -7.08 -5.41
N ALA A 30 4.23 -5.87 -5.87
CA ALA A 30 4.82 -5.31 -7.08
C ALA A 30 6.33 -5.09 -6.93
N GLN A 31 6.79 -4.67 -5.74
CA GLN A 31 8.22 -4.54 -5.43
C GLN A 31 8.94 -5.88 -5.47
N GLU A 32 8.41 -6.90 -4.82
CA GLU A 32 9.01 -8.24 -4.85
C GLU A 32 9.12 -8.79 -6.27
N PHE A 33 8.10 -8.56 -7.10
CA PHE A 33 8.13 -8.97 -8.49
C PHE A 33 9.21 -8.21 -9.29
N ALA A 34 9.30 -6.88 -9.12
CA ALA A 34 10.32 -6.08 -9.78
C ALA A 34 11.74 -6.46 -9.32
N ALA A 35 11.94 -6.76 -8.04
CA ALA A 35 13.22 -7.22 -7.50
C ALA A 35 13.63 -8.58 -8.11
N LYS A 36 12.72 -9.56 -8.13
CA LYS A 36 12.99 -10.87 -8.72
C LYS A 36 13.33 -10.79 -10.21
N ALA A 37 12.67 -9.89 -10.95
CA ALA A 37 13.02 -9.68 -12.36
C ALA A 37 14.46 -9.19 -12.55
N THR A 38 15.06 -8.47 -11.59
CA THR A 38 16.47 -8.03 -11.70
C THR A 38 17.48 -9.16 -11.50
N GLU A 39 17.06 -10.30 -10.96
CA GLU A 39 17.88 -11.50 -10.75
C GLU A 39 17.77 -12.48 -11.93
N ASP A 40 16.87 -12.21 -12.88
CA ASP A 40 16.63 -13.07 -14.04
C ASP A 40 17.79 -12.96 -15.04
N THR A 41 18.47 -14.08 -15.26
CA THR A 41 19.62 -14.19 -16.16
C THR A 41 19.26 -14.13 -17.64
N GLU A 42 17.97 -14.24 -17.98
CA GLU A 42 17.47 -14.18 -19.37
C GLU A 42 17.24 -12.73 -19.85
N LEU A 43 17.20 -11.76 -18.94
CA LEU A 43 16.99 -10.35 -19.29
C LEU A 43 18.26 -9.68 -19.80
N THR A 44 18.07 -8.75 -20.74
CA THR A 44 19.13 -7.86 -21.19
C THR A 44 19.51 -6.85 -20.09
N PRO A 45 20.72 -6.28 -20.13
CA PRO A 45 21.11 -5.22 -19.20
C PRO A 45 20.20 -3.99 -19.22
N HIS A 46 19.48 -3.74 -20.32
CA HIS A 46 18.52 -2.64 -20.39
C HIS A 46 17.24 -2.95 -19.61
N GLU A 47 16.70 -4.16 -19.76
CA GLU A 47 15.51 -4.62 -19.03
C GLU A 47 15.76 -4.68 -17.53
N ILE A 48 16.93 -5.18 -17.11
CA ILE A 48 17.35 -5.16 -15.69
C ILE A 48 17.32 -3.73 -15.13
N ARG A 49 17.79 -2.72 -15.88
CA ARG A 49 17.73 -1.31 -15.45
C ARG A 49 16.30 -0.79 -15.35
N ILE A 50 15.40 -1.19 -16.26
CA ILE A 50 13.98 -0.82 -16.19
C ILE A 50 13.37 -1.40 -14.92
N HIS A 51 13.58 -2.69 -14.63
CA HIS A 51 13.05 -3.35 -13.43
C HIS A 51 13.63 -2.76 -12.14
N ALA A 52 14.92 -2.44 -12.10
CA ALA A 52 15.54 -1.75 -10.96
C ALA A 52 14.94 -0.35 -10.73
N GLY A 53 14.68 0.41 -11.80
CA GLY A 53 14.00 1.70 -11.73
C GLY A 53 12.56 1.58 -11.23
N LEU A 54 11.81 0.59 -11.73
CA LEU A 54 10.46 0.29 -11.27
C LEU A 54 10.44 -0.09 -9.79
N TYR A 55 11.36 -0.95 -9.35
CA TYR A 55 11.52 -1.31 -7.94
C TYR A 55 11.75 -0.08 -7.06
N ALA A 56 12.65 0.82 -7.46
CA ALA A 56 12.94 2.04 -6.70
C ALA A 56 11.71 2.96 -6.59
N LEU A 57 10.94 3.13 -7.67
CA LEU A 57 9.72 3.94 -7.66
C LEU A 57 8.64 3.34 -6.75
N LEU A 58 8.44 2.02 -6.84
CA LEU A 58 7.49 1.30 -6.00
C LEU A 58 7.88 1.38 -4.52
N LYS A 59 9.19 1.32 -4.22
CA LYS A 59 9.71 1.50 -2.86
C LYS A 59 9.34 2.86 -2.29
N VAL A 60 9.64 3.93 -3.02
CA VAL A 60 9.30 5.30 -2.58
C VAL A 60 7.80 5.48 -2.37
N ALA A 61 6.97 4.92 -3.25
CA ALA A 61 5.51 4.98 -3.11
C ALA A 61 5.03 4.25 -1.83
N ASN A 62 5.62 3.10 -1.51
CA ASN A 62 5.23 2.31 -0.34
C ASN A 62 5.73 2.95 0.97
N ASP A 63 6.92 3.54 0.96
CA ASP A 63 7.46 4.30 2.10
C ASP A 63 6.57 5.53 2.39
N ALA A 64 6.14 6.26 1.36
CA ALA A 64 5.23 7.41 1.49
C ALA A 64 3.85 6.99 2.02
N LEU A 65 3.33 5.83 1.58
CA LEU A 65 2.09 5.28 2.09
C LEU A 65 2.22 4.84 3.56
N GLY A 66 3.34 4.24 3.94
CA GLY A 66 3.64 3.89 5.33
C GLY A 66 3.62 5.13 6.24
N TYR A 67 4.25 6.23 5.80
CA TYR A 67 4.20 7.50 6.53
C TYR A 67 2.76 8.03 6.71
N GLU A 68 1.92 7.94 5.69
CA GLU A 68 0.53 8.41 5.79
C GLU A 68 -0.31 7.51 6.70
N ILE A 69 -0.10 6.19 6.68
CA ILE A 69 -0.71 5.25 7.64
C ILE A 69 -0.30 5.62 9.07
N GLU A 70 1.01 5.77 9.32
CA GLU A 70 1.53 6.15 10.63
C GLU A 70 0.93 7.48 11.10
N ARG A 71 0.86 8.49 10.21
CA ARG A 71 0.26 9.80 10.53
C ARG A 71 -1.20 9.65 10.95
N LEU A 72 -1.99 8.88 10.22
CA LEU A 72 -3.42 8.68 10.50
C LEU A 72 -3.67 7.89 11.79
N GLU A 73 -2.76 6.97 12.15
CA GLU A 73 -2.82 6.25 13.43
C GLU A 73 -2.48 7.14 14.64
N HIS A 74 -1.65 8.17 14.46
CA HIS A 74 -1.21 9.07 15.53
C HIS A 74 -2.03 10.37 15.65
N ASP A 75 -2.77 10.76 14.60
CA ASP A 75 -3.68 11.93 14.61
C ASP A 75 -5.03 11.66 15.33
N ASP A 76 -5.04 10.83 16.39
CA ASP A 76 -6.23 10.71 17.26
C ASP A 76 -6.48 12.07 17.95
N PRO A 77 -7.58 12.78 17.64
CA PRO A 77 -7.84 14.12 18.17
C PRO A 77 -8.06 14.17 19.69
N LEU A 78 -8.10 13.00 20.35
CA LEU A 78 -8.35 12.84 21.77
C LEU A 78 -7.06 12.83 22.63
N ALA A 79 -5.87 12.84 22.04
CA ALA A 79 -4.60 12.79 22.79
C ALA A 79 -4.14 14.13 23.40
N VAL A 80 -4.94 15.20 23.30
CA VAL A 80 -4.63 16.51 23.90
C VAL A 80 -5.70 16.93 24.90
N VAL A 81 -5.89 16.14 25.96
CA VAL A 81 -6.42 16.65 27.24
C VAL A 81 -5.79 15.86 28.41
N GLU A 82 -4.66 16.34 28.91
CA GLU A 82 -4.28 16.21 30.33
C GLU A 82 -3.87 17.58 30.86
#